data_AF-A0A7W1JS93-F1
#
_entry.id   AF-A0A7W1JS93-F1
#
_cell.length_a   1.000
_cell.length_b   1.000
_cell.length_c   1.000
_cell.angle_alpha   90.00
_cell.angle_beta   90.00
_cell.angle_gamma   90.00
#
_symmetry.space_group_name_H-M   'P 1'
#
loop_
_entity.id
_entity.type
_entity.pdbx_description
1 polymer ?
#
loop_
_entity_poly.entity_id
_entity_poly.type
_entity_poly.pdbx_seq_one_letter_code
_entity_poly.pdbx_strand_id
1 'polypeptide(L)'
;AMGRGGPPEPVVAGPEDVTLDALLARVERGEHAASDYLEDALTSGVPTVGARRCGGGLAGRPYVTNVAEAAGLAASSGAGMVILEGSGASVPTVPWDAGILVAPGALPVHHLAGYMGPLKLLLSDLVVFIIDSDSRSGREHLSTLESQARRLHADIRVAIVELQPHPMEDVRDRDAFLATTAKPEVAELLVGRLEETSGCRVVAFSPNLSDREGLERDIAASPPFDVMVTELKAAAVDVAARRALDRGAGVVFLDNRPVSAGGDGEVDELMRDVLALAARRAEERA
;
A
#
# COMPACT_ATOMS: atom_id res chain seq x y z
N ALA A 1 4.18 -8.29 6.10
CA ALA A 1 2.85 -8.24 5.47
C ALA A 1 2.00 -9.48 5.77
N MET A 2 0.74 -9.30 6.18
CA MET A 2 -0.27 -10.35 6.32
C MET A 2 -1.04 -10.53 4.99
N GLY A 3 -0.41 -11.15 4.00
CA GLY A 3 -0.93 -11.24 2.63
C GLY A 3 -2.17 -12.11 2.48
N ARG A 4 -3.14 -11.66 1.66
CA ARG A 4 -4.30 -12.48 1.26
C ARG A 4 -3.84 -13.56 0.29
N GLY A 5 -3.83 -14.81 0.76
CA GLY A 5 -3.24 -15.89 -0.02
C GLY A 5 -1.71 -15.79 -0.14
N GLY A 6 -1.05 -15.15 0.84
CA GLY A 6 0.42 -15.10 0.94
C GLY A 6 1.08 -16.49 1.07
N PRO A 7 2.40 -16.54 1.30
CA PRO A 7 3.17 -17.78 1.26
C PRO A 7 2.73 -18.78 2.34
N PRO A 8 2.68 -20.10 2.04
CA PRO A 8 2.18 -21.11 2.98
C PRO A 8 2.99 -21.18 4.27
N GLU A 9 4.28 -20.86 4.21
CA GLU A 9 5.19 -20.69 5.34
C GLU A 9 5.68 -19.22 5.38
N PRO A 10 6.10 -18.69 6.54
CA PRO A 10 6.71 -17.35 6.60
C PRO A 10 7.94 -17.23 5.69
N VAL A 11 8.03 -16.13 4.93
CA VAL A 11 9.15 -15.85 4.01
C VAL A 11 9.76 -14.50 4.33
N VAL A 12 11.08 -14.45 4.54
CA VAL A 12 11.80 -13.17 4.72
C VAL A 12 12.17 -12.61 3.35
N ALA A 13 12.07 -11.29 3.19
CA ALA A 13 12.67 -10.56 2.07
C ALA A 13 13.42 -9.34 2.59
N GLY A 14 14.63 -9.14 2.08
CA GLY A 14 15.40 -7.90 2.23
C GLY A 14 15.34 -7.01 0.99
N PRO A 15 15.93 -5.80 1.04
CA PRO A 15 16.06 -4.90 -0.11
C PRO A 15 16.73 -5.54 -1.33
N GLU A 16 17.65 -6.49 -1.12
CA GLU A 16 18.32 -7.24 -2.17
C GLU A 16 17.38 -8.19 -2.95
N ASP A 17 16.30 -8.66 -2.30
CA ASP A 17 15.35 -9.63 -2.86
C ASP A 17 14.29 -8.99 -3.75
N VAL A 18 14.27 -7.65 -3.81
CA VAL A 18 13.23 -6.84 -4.47
C VAL A 18 13.79 -5.92 -5.55
N THR A 19 15.04 -6.12 -5.97
CA THR A 19 15.56 -5.54 -7.20
C THR A 19 14.76 -6.03 -8.41
N LEU A 20 14.71 -5.24 -9.49
CA LEU A 20 14.02 -5.65 -10.73
C LEU A 20 14.45 -7.05 -11.20
N ASP A 21 15.76 -7.30 -11.22
CA ASP A 21 16.33 -8.59 -11.61
C ASP A 21 15.91 -9.72 -10.66
N ALA A 22 15.91 -9.48 -9.35
CA ALA A 22 15.46 -10.48 -8.38
C ALA A 22 13.97 -10.81 -8.56
N LEU A 23 13.13 -9.81 -8.81
CA LEU A 23 11.70 -9.99 -9.05
C LEU A 23 11.43 -10.72 -10.37
N LEU A 24 12.15 -10.39 -11.44
CA LEU A 24 12.09 -11.13 -12.72
C LEU A 24 12.52 -12.58 -12.56
N ALA A 25 13.60 -12.84 -11.83
CA ALA A 25 14.09 -14.19 -11.55
C ALA A 25 13.08 -15.01 -10.71
N ARG A 26 12.33 -14.38 -9.80
CA ARG A 26 11.21 -15.03 -9.08
C ARG A 26 10.13 -15.49 -10.05
N VAL A 27 9.70 -14.62 -10.97
CA VAL A 27 8.70 -15.00 -12.00
C VAL A 27 9.20 -16.17 -12.84
N GLU A 28 10.48 -16.22 -13.20
CA GLU A 28 11.06 -17.32 -13.98
C GLU A 28 11.03 -18.67 -13.26
N ARG A 29 11.10 -18.65 -11.92
CA ARG A 29 10.92 -19.84 -11.08
C ARG A 29 9.45 -20.20 -10.84
N GLY A 30 8.50 -19.44 -11.40
CA GLY A 30 7.07 -19.60 -11.17
C GLY A 30 6.61 -19.11 -9.79
N GLU A 31 7.42 -18.32 -9.11
CA GLU A 31 7.09 -17.71 -7.83
C GLU A 31 6.29 -16.41 -8.02
N HIS A 32 5.58 -15.99 -6.97
CA HIS A 32 4.88 -14.72 -6.98
C HIS A 32 5.86 -13.56 -6.68
N ALA A 33 5.97 -12.60 -7.59
CA ALA A 33 6.95 -11.50 -7.52
C ALA A 33 6.35 -10.14 -7.11
N ALA A 34 5.09 -10.10 -6.67
CA ALA A 34 4.42 -8.85 -6.29
C ALA A 34 3.48 -9.05 -5.09
N SER A 35 3.91 -9.88 -4.13
CA SER A 35 3.20 -10.03 -2.87
C SER A 35 3.43 -8.79 -2.00
N ASP A 36 2.47 -8.49 -1.12
CA ASP A 36 2.51 -7.36 -0.18
C ASP A 36 3.87 -7.22 0.55
N TYR A 37 4.50 -8.31 1.00
CA TYR A 37 5.80 -8.24 1.69
C TYR A 37 6.98 -7.82 0.79
N LEU A 38 6.91 -8.13 -0.51
CA LEU A 38 7.89 -7.67 -1.50
C LEU A 38 7.66 -6.19 -1.82
N GLU A 39 6.40 -5.76 -1.93
CA GLU A 39 6.03 -4.34 -2.10
C GLU A 39 6.49 -3.50 -0.90
N ASP A 40 6.23 -3.97 0.31
CA ASP A 40 6.69 -3.36 1.56
C ASP A 40 8.22 -3.27 1.60
N ALA A 41 8.95 -4.35 1.29
CA ALA A 41 10.41 -4.36 1.32
C ALA A 41 11.00 -3.42 0.27
N LEU A 42 10.41 -3.38 -0.93
CA LEU A 42 10.81 -2.49 -2.01
C LEU A 42 10.64 -1.03 -1.60
N THR A 43 9.44 -0.65 -1.18
CA THR A 43 9.08 0.76 -0.92
C THR A 43 9.67 1.32 0.37
N SER A 44 9.78 0.49 1.42
CA SER A 44 10.31 0.93 2.71
C SER A 44 11.84 0.76 2.85
N GLY A 45 12.46 -0.14 2.07
CA GLY A 45 13.86 -0.52 2.24
C GLY A 45 14.15 -1.26 3.55
N VAL A 46 13.12 -1.78 4.24
CA VAL A 46 13.23 -2.52 5.50
C VAL A 46 13.00 -4.01 5.24
N PRO A 47 13.70 -4.93 5.94
CA PRO A 47 13.39 -6.36 5.86
C PRO A 47 11.94 -6.66 6.27
N THR A 48 11.28 -7.51 5.50
CA THR A 48 9.87 -7.89 5.73
C THR A 48 9.73 -9.39 5.90
N VAL A 49 8.64 -9.79 6.57
CA VAL A 49 8.21 -11.19 6.64
C VAL A 49 6.84 -11.29 5.97
N GLY A 50 6.79 -12.07 4.88
CA GLY A 50 5.57 -12.48 4.21
C GLY A 50 4.85 -13.55 5.01
N ALA A 51 3.60 -13.27 5.34
CA ALA A 51 2.68 -14.21 5.99
C ALA A 51 1.46 -14.44 5.11
N ARG A 52 0.70 -15.47 5.44
CA ARG A 52 -0.56 -15.84 4.80
C ARG A 52 -1.71 -15.69 5.75
N ARG A 53 -2.80 -15.16 5.21
CA ARG A 53 -4.15 -15.34 5.74
C ARG A 53 -5.11 -15.68 4.61
N CYS A 54 -6.14 -16.47 4.93
CA CYS A 54 -7.19 -16.85 3.99
C CYS A 54 -8.51 -17.14 4.71
N GLY A 55 -9.63 -16.86 4.03
CA GLY A 55 -10.97 -16.98 4.59
C GLY A 55 -11.31 -15.85 5.57
N GLY A 56 -12.59 -15.76 5.93
CA GLY A 56 -13.11 -14.74 6.84
C GLY A 56 -14.09 -15.32 7.83
N GLY A 57 -13.90 -14.98 9.10
CA GLY A 57 -14.80 -15.25 10.22
C GLY A 57 -15.27 -13.96 10.87
N LEU A 58 -16.01 -14.11 11.96
CA LEU A 58 -16.51 -12.99 12.74
C LEU A 58 -15.37 -12.05 13.17
N ALA A 59 -15.65 -10.75 13.18
CA ALA A 59 -14.70 -9.71 13.60
C ALA A 59 -13.38 -9.67 12.78
N GLY A 60 -13.37 -10.18 11.55
CA GLY A 60 -12.18 -10.16 10.69
C GLY A 60 -11.16 -11.27 11.01
N ARG A 61 -11.53 -12.26 11.82
CA ARG A 61 -10.63 -13.38 12.07
C ARG A 61 -10.45 -14.24 10.81
N PRO A 62 -9.22 -14.48 10.31
CA PRO A 62 -9.01 -15.39 9.18
C PRO A 62 -9.23 -16.85 9.60
N TYR A 63 -9.60 -17.71 8.64
CA TYR A 63 -9.78 -19.15 8.86
C TYR A 63 -8.44 -19.89 8.85
N VAL A 64 -7.58 -19.57 7.87
CA VAL A 64 -6.19 -20.08 7.79
C VAL A 64 -5.24 -18.89 7.99
N THR A 65 -4.22 -19.05 8.83
CA THR A 65 -3.20 -18.02 9.07
C THR A 65 -1.90 -18.62 9.60
N ASN A 66 -0.74 -18.10 9.16
CA ASN A 66 0.58 -18.34 9.77
C ASN A 66 1.18 -17.04 10.36
N VAL A 67 0.35 -16.01 10.57
CA VAL A 67 0.79 -14.68 11.04
C VAL A 67 1.51 -14.76 12.40
N ALA A 68 1.14 -15.69 13.28
CA ALA A 68 1.83 -15.87 14.56
C ALA A 68 3.30 -16.31 14.39
N GLU A 69 3.56 -17.23 13.46
CA GLU A 69 4.90 -17.71 13.15
C GLU A 69 5.73 -16.60 12.49
N ALA A 70 5.13 -15.86 11.54
CA ALA A 70 5.77 -14.72 10.90
C ALA A 70 6.10 -13.59 11.88
N ALA A 71 5.19 -13.28 12.81
CA ALA A 71 5.41 -12.29 13.86
C ALA A 71 6.51 -12.73 14.83
N GLY A 72 6.56 -14.02 15.18
CA GLY A 72 7.65 -14.58 15.98
C GLY A 72 9.00 -14.47 15.29
N LEU A 73 9.05 -14.76 13.98
CA LEU A 73 10.26 -14.59 13.17
C LEU A 73 10.70 -13.13 13.14
N ALA A 74 9.78 -12.20 12.88
CA ALA A 74 10.07 -10.76 12.88
C ALA A 74 10.57 -10.28 14.25
N ALA A 75 9.95 -10.70 15.35
CA ALA A 75 10.38 -10.34 16.71
C ALA A 75 11.77 -10.91 17.05
N SER A 76 12.10 -12.11 16.54
CA SER A 76 13.41 -12.74 16.75
C SER A 76 14.55 -12.10 15.94
N SER A 77 14.24 -11.22 14.99
CA SER A 77 15.25 -10.56 14.15
C SER A 77 16.11 -9.52 14.88
N GLY A 78 15.73 -9.15 16.11
CA GLY A 78 16.37 -8.07 16.87
C GLY A 78 15.88 -6.68 16.48
N ALA A 79 14.82 -6.56 15.68
CA ALA A 79 14.20 -5.29 15.37
C ALA A 79 13.64 -4.62 16.63
N GLY A 80 13.83 -3.30 16.76
CA GLY A 80 13.25 -2.50 17.85
C GLY A 80 11.74 -2.26 17.71
N MET A 81 11.17 -2.59 16.54
CA MET A 81 9.75 -2.41 16.23
C MET A 81 9.33 -3.39 15.13
N VAL A 82 8.13 -3.95 15.26
CA VAL A 82 7.52 -4.82 14.23
C VAL A 82 6.21 -4.19 13.78
N ILE A 83 6.08 -3.94 12.48
CA ILE A 83 4.85 -3.42 11.88
C ILE A 83 4.07 -4.59 11.27
N LEU A 84 2.82 -4.74 11.70
CA LEU A 84 1.88 -5.72 11.17
C LEU A 84 0.97 -5.04 10.13
N GLU A 85 1.38 -5.08 8.87
CA GLU A 85 0.54 -4.61 7.75
C GLU A 85 -0.45 -5.70 7.32
N GLY A 86 -1.67 -5.29 6.96
CA GLY A 86 -2.58 -6.13 6.21
C GLY A 86 -3.85 -5.40 5.79
N SER A 87 -4.31 -5.72 4.58
CA SER A 87 -5.46 -5.08 3.96
C SER A 87 -6.83 -5.76 4.20
N GLY A 88 -7.90 -4.99 4.07
CA GLY A 88 -9.27 -5.50 3.99
C GLY A 88 -9.94 -5.80 5.34
N ALA A 89 -10.75 -6.87 5.38
CA ALA A 89 -11.59 -7.13 6.54
C ALA A 89 -10.84 -7.69 7.74
N SER A 90 -9.65 -8.26 7.54
CA SER A 90 -8.94 -9.01 8.57
C SER A 90 -8.32 -8.13 9.64
N VAL A 91 -8.27 -8.66 10.86
CA VAL A 91 -7.58 -8.06 12.02
C VAL A 91 -6.39 -8.98 12.36
N PRO A 92 -5.23 -8.44 12.81
CA PRO A 92 -4.10 -9.28 13.21
C PRO A 92 -4.54 -10.35 14.23
N THR A 93 -3.94 -11.54 14.13
CA THR A 93 -4.25 -12.70 15.02
C THR A 93 -3.26 -12.86 16.17
N VAL A 94 -2.36 -11.90 16.31
CA VAL A 94 -1.38 -11.76 17.39
C VAL A 94 -1.67 -10.46 18.14
N PRO A 95 -1.24 -10.30 19.39
CA PRO A 95 -1.31 -9.02 20.09
C PRO A 95 -0.48 -7.93 19.40
N TRP A 96 -0.91 -6.67 19.54
CA TRP A 96 -0.15 -5.47 19.16
C TRP A 96 -0.27 -4.39 20.23
N ASP A 97 0.60 -3.39 20.18
CA ASP A 97 0.67 -2.33 21.19
C ASP A 97 -0.09 -1.07 20.79
N ALA A 98 -0.07 -0.69 19.51
CA ALA A 98 -0.86 0.41 18.97
C ALA A 98 -1.36 0.11 17.54
N GLY A 99 -2.49 0.70 17.16
CA GLY A 99 -3.19 0.39 15.90
C GLY A 99 -3.41 1.60 15.00
N ILE A 100 -3.25 1.40 13.70
CA ILE A 100 -3.63 2.39 12.66
C ILE A 100 -4.72 1.76 11.79
N LEU A 101 -5.89 2.40 11.72
CA LEU A 101 -6.96 2.02 10.82
C LEU A 101 -6.88 2.85 9.53
N VAL A 102 -6.62 2.21 8.40
CA VAL A 102 -6.64 2.87 7.09
C VAL A 102 -7.98 2.60 6.41
N ALA A 103 -8.63 3.65 5.91
CA ALA A 103 -9.92 3.57 5.22
C ALA A 103 -9.97 4.53 4.03
N PRO A 104 -10.72 4.21 2.97
CA PRO A 104 -11.00 5.19 1.91
C PRO A 104 -11.90 6.30 2.46
N GLY A 105 -11.65 7.55 2.06
CA GLY A 105 -12.47 8.70 2.40
C GLY A 105 -13.89 8.59 1.87
N ALA A 106 -14.11 7.80 0.81
CA ALA A 106 -15.43 7.47 0.27
C ALA A 106 -16.12 6.30 1.00
N LEU A 107 -15.57 5.78 2.10
CA LEU A 107 -16.16 4.66 2.85
C LEU A 107 -17.60 5.00 3.25
N PRO A 108 -18.61 4.16 2.93
CA PRO A 108 -19.97 4.40 3.41
C PRO A 108 -19.99 4.49 4.94
N VAL A 109 -20.65 5.53 5.48
CA VAL A 109 -20.63 5.83 6.92
C VAL A 109 -21.04 4.62 7.78
N HIS A 110 -22.03 3.86 7.32
CA HIS A 110 -22.52 2.67 8.02
C HIS A 110 -21.53 1.48 8.04
N HIS A 111 -20.50 1.47 7.18
CA HIS A 111 -19.40 0.51 7.27
C HIS A 111 -18.40 0.87 8.39
N LEU A 112 -18.26 2.15 8.70
CA LEU A 112 -17.42 2.62 9.81
C LEU A 112 -18.17 2.52 11.15
N ALA A 113 -19.40 3.04 11.18
CA ALA A 113 -20.18 3.16 12.42
C ALA A 113 -21.04 1.94 12.74
N GLY A 114 -21.20 1.01 11.79
CA GLY A 114 -21.98 -0.21 11.92
C GLY A 114 -21.17 -1.48 11.67
N TYR A 115 -21.85 -2.63 11.72
CA TYR A 115 -21.22 -3.95 11.60
C TYR A 115 -20.04 -4.11 12.58
N MET A 116 -18.88 -4.53 12.08
CA MET A 116 -17.63 -4.65 12.84
C MET A 116 -16.69 -3.44 12.65
N GLY A 117 -17.17 -2.36 12.03
CA GLY A 117 -16.42 -1.10 11.91
C GLY A 117 -16.05 -0.50 13.28
N PRO A 118 -16.99 -0.38 14.24
CA PRO A 118 -16.71 0.14 15.57
C PRO A 118 -15.62 -0.65 16.31
N LEU A 119 -15.58 -1.98 16.14
CA LEU A 119 -14.53 -2.80 16.75
C LEU A 119 -13.14 -2.40 16.24
N LYS A 120 -12.98 -2.24 14.92
CA LYS A 120 -11.68 -1.83 14.35
C LYS A 120 -11.25 -0.45 14.82
N LEU A 121 -12.22 0.45 14.95
CA LEU A 121 -11.99 1.82 15.40
C LEU A 121 -11.55 1.87 16.87
N LEU A 122 -12.17 1.06 17.73
CA LEU A 122 -11.79 0.90 19.14
C LEU A 122 -10.44 0.20 19.34
N LEU A 123 -10.00 -0.58 18.36
CA LEU A 123 -8.70 -1.26 18.35
C LEU A 123 -7.56 -0.39 17.78
N SER A 124 -7.84 0.86 17.44
CA SER A 124 -6.91 1.77 16.76
C SER A 124 -6.70 3.05 17.57
N ASP A 125 -5.52 3.64 17.42
CA ASP A 125 -5.09 4.91 18.04
C ASP A 125 -5.04 6.06 17.02
N LEU A 126 -5.06 5.73 15.73
CA LEU A 126 -5.12 6.64 14.60
C LEU A 126 -6.03 6.05 13.51
N VAL A 127 -6.88 6.87 12.91
CA VAL A 127 -7.55 6.55 11.64
C VAL A 127 -7.01 7.43 10.53
N VAL A 128 -6.66 6.81 9.41
CA VAL A 128 -6.17 7.50 8.20
C VAL A 128 -7.21 7.34 7.10
N PHE A 129 -7.78 8.45 6.65
CA PHE A 129 -8.69 8.49 5.51
C PHE A 129 -7.91 8.86 4.24
N ILE A 130 -7.86 7.94 3.27
CA ILE A 130 -7.25 8.19 1.96
C ILE A 130 -8.31 8.77 1.02
N ILE A 131 -8.10 9.98 0.53
CA ILE A 131 -9.04 10.67 -0.35
C ILE A 131 -8.53 10.71 -1.79
N ASP A 132 -9.46 10.77 -2.72
CA ASP A 132 -9.18 11.15 -4.10
C ASP A 132 -9.31 12.69 -4.21
N SER A 133 -8.42 13.33 -4.96
CA SER A 133 -8.19 14.78 -4.95
C SER A 133 -9.35 15.65 -5.49
N ASP A 134 -10.50 15.08 -5.89
CA ASP A 134 -11.49 15.81 -6.70
C ASP A 134 -12.99 15.63 -6.33
N SER A 135 -13.37 15.73 -5.05
CA SER A 135 -14.81 15.94 -4.78
C SER A 135 -15.14 16.85 -3.60
N ARG A 136 -15.89 17.93 -3.89
CA ARG A 136 -16.51 18.79 -2.86
C ARG A 136 -17.53 18.03 -2.02
N SER A 137 -18.23 17.05 -2.60
CA SER A 137 -19.11 16.11 -1.89
C SER A 137 -18.33 15.19 -0.94
N GLY A 138 -17.05 14.95 -1.20
CA GLY A 138 -16.15 14.22 -0.31
C GLY A 138 -15.95 14.90 1.04
N ARG A 139 -15.95 16.24 1.11
CA ARG A 139 -15.69 16.97 2.37
C ARG A 139 -16.80 16.82 3.40
N GLU A 140 -18.07 16.95 3.00
CA GLU A 140 -19.20 16.74 3.93
C GLU A 140 -19.26 15.30 4.42
N HIS A 141 -18.98 14.35 3.52
CA HIS A 141 -18.92 12.93 3.83
C HIS A 141 -17.76 12.59 4.79
N LEU A 142 -16.57 13.15 4.56
CA LEU A 142 -15.40 13.03 5.45
C LEU A 142 -15.70 13.59 6.84
N SER A 143 -16.29 14.79 6.92
CA SER A 143 -16.68 15.38 8.21
C SER A 143 -17.66 14.46 8.97
N THR A 144 -18.55 13.79 8.25
CA THR A 144 -19.44 12.78 8.84
C THR A 144 -18.65 11.58 9.35
N LEU A 145 -17.72 11.03 8.57
CA LEU A 145 -16.86 9.92 9.01
C LEU A 145 -16.05 10.28 10.26
N GLU A 146 -15.44 11.45 10.29
CA GLU A 146 -14.69 11.98 11.44
C GLU A 146 -15.56 12.08 12.69
N SER A 147 -16.74 12.69 12.56
CA SER A 147 -17.70 12.82 13.66
C SER A 147 -18.12 11.46 14.21
N GLN A 148 -18.36 10.48 13.33
CA GLN A 148 -18.73 9.13 13.74
C GLN A 148 -17.57 8.40 14.41
N ALA A 149 -16.34 8.56 13.92
CA ALA A 149 -15.14 7.99 14.52
C ALA A 149 -14.98 8.49 15.96
N ARG A 150 -15.04 9.81 16.17
CA ARG A 150 -14.89 10.42 17.51
C ARG A 150 -16.07 10.11 18.44
N ARG A 151 -17.28 9.90 17.90
CA ARG A 151 -18.40 9.43 18.74
C ARG A 151 -18.14 8.03 19.31
N LEU A 152 -17.46 7.17 18.56
CA LEU A 152 -17.19 5.79 18.96
C LEU A 152 -15.92 5.65 19.80
N HIS A 153 -14.89 6.46 19.50
CA HIS A 153 -13.63 6.50 20.23
C HIS A 153 -13.22 7.97 20.39
N ALA A 154 -13.51 8.55 21.57
CA ALA A 154 -13.37 9.98 21.81
C ALA A 154 -11.94 10.52 21.58
N ASP A 155 -10.94 9.69 21.90
CA ASP A 155 -9.52 10.06 21.83
C ASP A 155 -8.85 9.63 20.51
N ILE A 156 -9.60 9.10 19.54
CA ILE A 156 -9.03 8.71 18.24
C ILE A 156 -8.49 9.95 17.52
N ARG A 157 -7.26 9.86 17.01
CA ARG A 157 -6.70 10.86 16.10
C ARG A 157 -7.07 10.55 14.66
N VAL A 158 -7.24 11.58 13.85
CA VAL A 158 -7.58 11.44 12.42
C VAL A 158 -6.51 12.08 11.56
N ALA A 159 -6.07 11.37 10.52
CA ALA A 159 -5.34 11.95 9.39
C ALA A 159 -6.16 11.82 8.12
N ILE A 160 -6.15 12.85 7.28
CA ILE A 160 -6.71 12.82 5.92
C ILE A 160 -5.53 12.95 4.97
N VAL A 161 -5.41 12.03 4.01
CA VAL A 161 -4.25 11.97 3.12
C VAL A 161 -4.68 11.80 1.66
N GLU A 162 -3.89 12.37 0.76
CA GLU A 162 -3.91 12.08 -0.66
C GLU A 162 -2.68 11.24 -1.01
N LEU A 163 -2.80 10.30 -1.95
CA LEU A 163 -1.64 9.56 -2.45
C LEU A 163 -0.99 10.35 -3.58
N GLN A 164 0.31 10.61 -3.45
CA GLN A 164 1.12 11.26 -4.47
C GLN A 164 2.04 10.24 -5.16
N PRO A 165 2.07 10.21 -6.50
CA PRO A 165 2.95 9.30 -7.23
C PRO A 165 4.41 9.71 -7.04
N HIS A 166 5.23 8.82 -6.50
CA HIS A 166 6.67 9.03 -6.31
C HIS A 166 7.49 7.93 -6.99
N PRO A 167 8.10 8.20 -8.15
CA PRO A 167 9.06 7.29 -8.75
C PRO A 167 10.22 7.03 -7.80
N MET A 168 10.57 5.76 -7.60
CA MET A 168 11.66 5.38 -6.68
C MET A 168 13.06 5.73 -7.21
N GLU A 169 13.17 6.07 -8.49
CA GLU A 169 14.39 6.51 -9.15
C GLU A 169 14.11 7.78 -9.97
N ASP A 170 15.16 8.54 -10.31
CA ASP A 170 15.01 9.77 -11.08
C ASP A 170 14.54 9.49 -12.51
N VAL A 171 13.44 10.14 -12.88
CA VAL A 171 12.83 10.06 -14.21
C VAL A 171 12.79 11.41 -14.93
N ARG A 172 13.44 12.44 -14.38
CA ARG A 172 13.44 13.79 -14.96
C ARG A 172 13.93 13.79 -16.40
N ASP A 173 13.29 14.60 -17.24
CA ASP A 173 13.59 14.77 -18.66
C ASP A 173 13.46 13.49 -19.52
N ARG A 174 12.84 12.43 -18.99
CA ARG A 174 12.58 11.17 -19.71
C ARG A 174 11.15 11.09 -20.21
N ASP A 175 10.96 10.43 -21.34
CA ASP A 175 9.64 10.01 -21.80
C ASP A 175 9.18 8.77 -21.02
N ALA A 176 8.09 8.91 -20.28
CA ALA A 176 7.57 7.89 -19.38
C ALA A 176 6.29 7.24 -19.92
N PHE A 177 6.17 5.93 -19.72
CA PHE A 177 4.91 5.21 -19.77
C PHE A 177 4.46 4.90 -18.34
N LEU A 178 3.27 5.36 -17.93
CA LEU A 178 2.71 5.06 -16.61
C LEU A 178 1.81 3.83 -16.66
N ALA A 179 2.10 2.78 -15.91
CA ALA A 179 1.18 1.65 -15.70
C ALA A 179 0.71 1.60 -14.25
N THR A 180 -0.61 1.73 -14.02
CA THR A 180 -1.23 1.85 -12.70
C THR A 180 -2.49 1.00 -12.58
N THR A 181 -2.88 0.63 -11.36
CA THR A 181 -4.18 0.03 -11.05
C THR A 181 -5.29 1.06 -10.79
N ALA A 182 -4.95 2.35 -10.83
CA ALA A 182 -5.92 3.43 -10.68
C ALA A 182 -7.00 3.37 -11.76
N LYS A 183 -8.22 3.79 -11.41
CA LYS A 183 -9.31 3.96 -12.37
C LYS A 183 -8.89 4.97 -13.45
N PRO A 184 -9.43 4.90 -14.69
CA PRO A 184 -9.04 5.79 -15.78
C PRO A 184 -9.04 7.27 -15.41
N GLU A 185 -10.06 7.75 -14.70
CA GLU A 185 -10.17 9.16 -14.31
C GLU A 185 -9.09 9.58 -13.30
N VAL A 186 -8.69 8.66 -12.41
CA VAL A 186 -7.61 8.87 -11.44
C VAL A 186 -6.24 8.73 -12.11
N ALA A 187 -6.10 7.82 -13.07
CA ALA A 187 -4.88 7.64 -13.84
C ALA A 187 -4.50 8.92 -14.61
N GLU A 188 -5.47 9.60 -15.22
CA GLU A 188 -5.25 10.90 -15.87
C GLU A 188 -4.74 11.97 -14.90
N LEU A 189 -5.26 12.00 -13.67
CA LEU A 189 -4.76 12.90 -12.62
C LEU A 189 -3.34 12.53 -12.19
N LEU A 190 -3.04 11.24 -12.05
CA LEU A 190 -1.70 10.75 -11.70
C LEU A 190 -0.67 11.10 -12.77
N VAL A 191 -1.04 11.09 -14.06
CA VAL A 191 -0.19 11.55 -15.16
C VAL A 191 0.26 13.00 -14.92
N GLY A 192 -0.69 13.91 -14.72
CA GLY A 192 -0.37 15.33 -14.51
C GLY A 192 0.48 15.55 -13.25
N ARG A 193 0.17 14.83 -12.15
CA ARG A 193 0.95 14.89 -10.91
C ARG A 193 2.37 14.37 -11.06
N LEU A 194 2.54 13.27 -11.79
CA LEU A 194 3.84 12.67 -12.05
C LEU A 194 4.73 13.60 -12.87
N GLU A 195 4.19 14.22 -13.94
CA GLU A 195 4.90 15.23 -14.73
C GLU A 195 5.29 16.45 -13.88
N GLU A 196 4.33 16.98 -13.10
CA GLU A 196 4.53 18.16 -12.24
C GLU A 196 5.63 17.94 -11.17
N THR A 197 5.62 16.77 -10.52
CA THR A 197 6.48 16.50 -9.35
C THR A 197 7.83 15.90 -9.71
N SER A 198 7.91 15.15 -10.80
CA SER A 198 9.11 14.38 -11.18
C SER A 198 9.82 14.94 -12.41
N GLY A 199 9.18 15.83 -13.18
CA GLY A 199 9.78 16.48 -14.34
C GLY A 199 10.02 15.54 -15.53
N CYS A 200 9.37 14.38 -15.56
CA CYS A 200 9.29 13.54 -16.75
C CYS A 200 8.19 14.03 -17.69
N ARG A 201 8.15 13.51 -18.91
CA ARG A 201 7.02 13.68 -19.83
C ARG A 201 6.31 12.34 -19.99
N VAL A 202 5.03 12.24 -19.64
CA VAL A 202 4.29 11.00 -19.78
C VAL A 202 3.70 10.92 -21.18
N VAL A 203 4.27 10.05 -22.02
CA VAL A 203 3.89 9.92 -23.44
C VAL A 203 2.71 8.97 -23.65
N ALA A 204 2.46 8.08 -22.69
CA ALA A 204 1.31 7.18 -22.64
C ALA A 204 1.09 6.67 -21.21
N PHE A 205 -0.12 6.17 -20.94
CA PHE A 205 -0.41 5.49 -19.68
C PHE A 205 -1.38 4.32 -19.90
N SER A 206 -1.44 3.41 -18.93
CA SER A 206 -2.39 2.30 -18.88
C SER A 206 -2.97 2.17 -17.47
N PRO A 207 -4.31 2.23 -17.32
CA PRO A 207 -5.00 1.87 -16.08
C PRO A 207 -5.18 0.34 -15.94
N ASN A 208 -4.68 -0.44 -16.90
CA ASN A 208 -4.92 -1.88 -17.01
C ASN A 208 -3.83 -2.70 -16.30
N LEU A 209 -3.14 -2.18 -15.28
CA LEU A 209 -2.09 -2.94 -14.58
C LEU A 209 -2.62 -4.22 -13.89
N SER A 210 -3.93 -4.33 -13.67
CA SER A 210 -4.56 -5.57 -13.19
C SER A 210 -5.11 -6.48 -14.30
N ASP A 211 -5.08 -6.04 -15.56
CA ASP A 211 -5.52 -6.77 -16.76
C ASP A 211 -4.35 -6.92 -17.75
N ARG A 212 -3.76 -8.12 -17.78
CA ARG A 212 -2.58 -8.40 -18.62
C ARG A 212 -2.84 -8.16 -20.11
N GLU A 213 -3.99 -8.58 -20.62
CA GLU A 213 -4.31 -8.42 -22.05
C GLU A 213 -4.56 -6.95 -22.41
N GLY A 214 -5.20 -6.20 -21.50
CA GLY A 214 -5.32 -4.74 -21.61
C GLY A 214 -3.97 -4.05 -21.62
N LEU A 215 -3.13 -4.35 -20.62
CA LEU A 215 -1.80 -3.76 -20.48
C LEU A 215 -0.89 -4.04 -21.70
N GLU A 216 -0.88 -5.27 -22.21
CA GLU A 216 -0.11 -5.61 -23.41
C GLU A 216 -0.56 -4.81 -24.63
N ARG A 217 -1.88 -4.63 -24.82
CA ARG A 217 -2.42 -3.82 -25.93
C ARG A 217 -2.04 -2.36 -25.79
N ASP A 218 -2.13 -1.79 -24.59
CA ASP A 218 -1.80 -0.39 -24.35
C ASP A 218 -0.30 -0.13 -24.58
N ILE A 219 0.57 -1.03 -24.10
CA ILE A 219 2.00 -0.95 -24.38
C ILE A 219 2.25 -1.12 -25.89
N ALA A 220 1.63 -2.09 -26.55
CA ALA A 220 1.80 -2.31 -27.99
C ALA A 220 1.45 -1.08 -28.83
N ALA A 221 0.38 -0.35 -28.45
CA ALA A 221 -0.09 0.85 -29.14
C ALA A 221 0.67 2.14 -28.76
N SER A 222 1.52 2.11 -27.74
CA SER A 222 2.19 3.31 -27.24
C SER A 222 3.33 3.79 -28.15
N PRO A 223 3.62 5.10 -28.17
CA PRO A 223 4.85 5.63 -28.75
C PRO A 223 6.08 5.08 -28.00
N PRO A 224 7.29 5.23 -28.58
CA PRO A 224 8.52 4.97 -27.85
C PRO A 224 8.58 5.77 -26.54
N PHE A 225 9.12 5.15 -25.50
CA PHE A 225 9.33 5.74 -24.18
C PHE A 225 10.66 5.28 -23.61
N ASP A 226 11.29 6.09 -22.76
CA ASP A 226 12.58 5.81 -22.13
C ASP A 226 12.43 5.00 -20.84
N VAL A 227 11.28 5.12 -20.17
CA VAL A 227 11.03 4.48 -18.87
C VAL A 227 9.59 4.05 -18.69
N MET A 228 9.40 2.84 -18.17
CA MET A 228 8.14 2.35 -17.62
C MET A 228 8.10 2.71 -16.13
N VAL A 229 7.14 3.55 -15.73
CA VAL A 229 6.86 3.87 -14.32
C VAL A 229 5.65 3.05 -13.89
N THR A 230 5.79 2.19 -12.88
CA THR A 230 4.72 1.25 -12.54
C THR A 230 4.65 0.89 -11.06
N GLU A 231 3.44 0.75 -10.53
CA GLU A 231 3.20 0.19 -9.18
C GLU A 231 3.67 -1.27 -9.12
N LEU A 232 4.10 -1.78 -7.96
CA LEU A 232 4.42 -3.20 -7.86
C LEU A 232 3.15 -4.05 -7.81
N LYS A 233 2.83 -4.67 -8.94
CA LYS A 233 1.79 -5.70 -9.10
C LYS A 233 2.31 -6.85 -9.94
N ALA A 234 1.57 -7.97 -9.95
CA ALA A 234 2.02 -9.16 -10.69
C ALA A 234 2.27 -8.85 -12.17
N ALA A 235 1.35 -8.10 -12.81
CA ALA A 235 1.51 -7.68 -14.20
C ALA A 235 2.61 -6.63 -14.41
N ALA A 236 3.01 -5.91 -13.35
CA ALA A 236 4.12 -4.97 -13.43
C ALA A 236 5.44 -5.70 -13.72
N VAL A 237 5.64 -6.86 -13.09
CA VAL A 237 6.85 -7.65 -13.27
C VAL A 237 6.74 -8.59 -14.47
N ASP A 238 5.64 -9.33 -14.60
CA ASP A 238 5.52 -10.37 -15.64
C ASP A 238 5.19 -9.82 -17.03
N VAL A 239 4.58 -8.63 -17.13
CA VAL A 239 4.25 -7.95 -18.41
C VAL A 239 5.00 -6.62 -18.54
N ALA A 240 4.73 -5.63 -17.70
CA ALA A 240 5.19 -4.25 -17.92
C ALA A 240 6.72 -4.17 -18.01
N ALA A 241 7.42 -4.75 -17.04
CA ALA A 241 8.87 -4.76 -16.98
C ALA A 241 9.48 -5.50 -18.17
N ARG A 242 9.00 -6.73 -18.48
CA ARG A 242 9.51 -7.50 -19.62
C ARG A 242 9.34 -6.75 -20.93
N ARG A 243 8.15 -6.17 -21.18
CA ARG A 243 7.86 -5.42 -22.41
C ARG A 243 8.65 -4.12 -22.51
N ALA A 244 8.89 -3.44 -21.39
CA ALA A 244 9.74 -2.25 -21.35
C ALA A 244 11.19 -2.61 -21.71
N LEU A 245 11.75 -3.66 -21.09
CA LEU A 245 13.11 -4.13 -21.36
C LEU A 245 13.29 -4.63 -22.80
N ASP A 246 12.31 -5.36 -23.36
CA ASP A 246 12.31 -5.79 -24.77
C ASP A 246 12.38 -4.59 -25.75
N ARG A 247 11.91 -3.41 -25.32
CA ARG A 247 11.96 -2.16 -26.08
C ARG A 247 13.20 -1.31 -25.77
N GLY A 248 14.08 -1.76 -24.89
CA GLY A 248 15.24 -1.00 -24.43
C GLY A 248 14.91 0.14 -23.46
N ALA A 249 13.70 0.17 -22.90
CA ALA A 249 13.31 1.14 -21.89
C ALA A 249 13.71 0.66 -20.48
N GLY A 250 13.97 1.61 -19.57
CA GLY A 250 14.14 1.31 -18.15
C GLY A 250 12.81 1.00 -17.46
N VAL A 251 12.87 0.48 -16.24
CA VAL A 251 11.70 0.25 -15.39
C VAL A 251 11.97 0.90 -14.04
N VAL A 252 11.04 1.72 -13.57
CA VAL A 252 11.10 2.39 -12.28
C VAL A 252 9.81 2.09 -11.54
N PHE A 253 9.93 1.57 -10.32
CA PHE A 253 8.76 1.33 -9.49
C PHE A 253 8.19 2.64 -8.94
N LEU A 254 6.87 2.69 -8.82
CA LEU A 254 6.11 3.82 -8.31
C LEU A 254 5.66 3.55 -6.88
N ASP A 255 6.08 4.42 -5.96
CA ASP A 255 5.63 4.46 -4.57
C ASP A 255 4.51 5.52 -4.44
N ASN A 256 3.31 5.10 -4.03
CA ASN A 256 2.18 5.99 -3.84
C ASN A 256 2.19 6.54 -2.39
N ARG A 257 2.86 7.68 -2.20
CA ARG A 257 3.12 8.22 -0.86
C ARG A 257 1.95 9.01 -0.30
N PRO A 258 1.52 8.75 0.95
CA PRO A 258 0.50 9.56 1.59
C PRO A 258 1.04 10.96 1.92
N VAL A 259 0.32 12.00 1.52
CA VAL A 259 0.59 13.40 1.85
C VAL A 259 -0.62 13.99 2.56
N SER A 260 -0.38 14.73 3.64
CA SER A 260 -1.44 15.33 4.46
C SER A 260 -2.33 16.26 3.64
N ALA A 261 -3.65 16.05 3.76
CA ALA A 261 -4.70 16.90 3.19
C ALA A 261 -5.65 17.46 4.27
N GLY A 262 -5.47 17.04 5.54
CA GLY A 262 -6.26 17.51 6.68
C GLY A 262 -6.22 16.55 7.87
N GLY A 263 -7.11 16.77 8.84
CA GLY A 263 -7.16 16.00 10.08
C GLY A 263 -6.49 16.74 11.24
N ASP A 264 -5.99 15.97 12.21
CA ASP A 264 -5.46 16.44 13.49
C ASP A 264 -3.98 16.87 13.43
N GLY A 265 -3.32 16.71 12.29
CA GLY A 265 -1.91 17.06 12.10
C GLY A 265 -1.31 16.43 10.84
N GLU A 266 -0.01 16.62 10.67
CA GLU A 266 0.74 16.01 9.58
C GLU A 266 0.79 14.49 9.75
N VAL A 267 0.53 13.75 8.67
CA VAL A 267 0.42 12.28 8.73
C VAL A 267 1.68 11.63 9.30
N ASP A 268 2.87 12.11 8.91
CA ASP A 268 4.15 11.59 9.40
C ASP A 268 4.33 11.80 10.91
N GLU A 269 3.86 12.92 11.45
CA GLU A 269 3.91 13.21 12.88
C GLU A 269 2.94 12.31 13.65
N LEU A 270 1.71 12.19 13.15
CA LEU A 270 0.70 11.33 13.73
C LEU A 270 1.15 9.85 13.74
N MET A 271 1.76 9.37 12.65
CA MET A 271 2.35 8.03 12.60
C MET A 271 3.48 7.88 13.61
N ARG A 272 4.44 8.82 13.69
CA ARG A 272 5.53 8.78 14.68
C ARG A 272 5.02 8.70 16.11
N ASP A 273 3.96 9.42 16.43
CA ASP A 273 3.34 9.38 17.76
C ASP A 273 2.69 8.02 18.07
N VAL A 274 2.11 7.34 17.07
CA VAL A 274 1.59 5.97 17.23
C VAL A 274 2.74 5.00 17.50
N LEU A 275 3.87 5.13 16.80
CA LEU A 275 5.06 4.32 17.05
C LEU A 275 5.61 4.54 18.46
N ALA A 276 5.67 5.80 18.92
CA ALA A 276 6.07 6.13 20.29
C ALA A 276 5.09 5.58 21.33
N LEU A 277 3.78 5.59 21.06
CA LEU A 277 2.76 4.98 21.91
C LEU A 277 2.91 3.46 21.98
N ALA A 278 3.20 2.81 20.85
CA ALA A 278 3.47 1.38 20.81
C ALA A 278 4.67 1.00 21.70
N ALA A 279 5.77 1.75 21.59
CA ALA A 279 6.96 1.53 22.42
C ALA A 279 6.65 1.66 23.92
N ARG A 280 5.94 2.73 24.34
CA ARG A 280 5.55 2.90 25.76
C ARG A 280 4.67 1.76 26.27
N ARG A 281 3.66 1.35 25.51
CA ARG A 281 2.76 0.25 25.90
C ARG A 281 3.48 -1.10 25.94
N ALA A 282 4.48 -1.32 25.10
CA ALA A 282 5.31 -2.52 25.14
C ALA A 282 6.16 -2.56 26.42
N GLU A 283 6.75 -1.43 26.82
CA GLU A 283 7.52 -1.31 28.07
C GLU A 283 6.64 -1.54 29.32
N GLU A 284 5.41 -1.02 29.34
CA GLU A 284 4.45 -1.22 30.44
C GLU A 284 4.03 -2.69 30.63
N ARG A 285 4.18 -3.52 29.59
CA ARG A 285 3.81 -4.95 29.59
C ARG A 285 4.98 -5.87 29.93
N ALA A 286 6.22 -5.39 29.86
CA ALA A 286 7.45 -6.15 30.10
C ALA A 286 7.74 -6.30 31.60
#